data_AF-A0A0C2XLV4-F1
#
_entry.id   AF-A0A0C2XLV4-F1
#
_cell.length_a   1.000
_cell.length_b   1.000
_cell.length_c   1.000
_cell.angle_alpha   90.00
_cell.angle_beta   90.00
_cell.angle_gamma   90.00
#
_symmetry.space_group_name_H-M   'P 1'
#
loop_
_entity.id
_entity.type
_entity.pdbx_description
1 polymer ?
#
loop_
_entity_poly.entity_id
_entity_poly.type
_entity_poly.pdbx_seq_one_letter_code
_entity_poly.pdbx_strand_id
1 'polypeptide(L)' 'WILGPNSELLFWVPPGIRSGLCPLRNTLVIGDEATQLDLTNFVHGDRWTRCRGRLN' A
#
# COMPACT_ATOMS: atom_id res chain seq x y z
N TRP A 1 9.08 -2.54 -3.02
CA TRP A 1 8.47 -1.26 -3.41
C TRP A 1 7.21 -1.57 -4.19
N ILE A 2 6.14 -0.82 -3.96
CA ILE A 2 5.02 -0.75 -4.90
C ILE A 2 5.37 0.33 -5.92
N LEU A 3 5.19 -0.02 -7.19
CA LEU A 3 5.46 0.85 -8.33
C LEU A 3 4.15 1.36 -8.92
N GLY A 4 4.16 2.61 -9.39
CA GLY A 4 3.08 3.13 -10.21
C GLY A 4 3.22 2.74 -11.69
N PRO A 5 2.28 3.16 -12.54
CA PRO A 5 2.25 2.80 -13.96
C PRO A 5 3.50 3.21 -14.76
N ASN A 6 4.26 4.20 -14.29
CA ASN A 6 5.48 4.69 -14.93
C ASN A 6 6.76 4.18 -14.23
N SER A 7 6.66 3.11 -13.44
CA SER A 7 7.76 2.56 -12.61
C SER A 7 8.26 3.51 -11.52
N GLU A 8 7.47 4.53 -11.16
CA GLU A 8 7.77 5.41 -10.04
C GLU A 8 7.61 4.69 -8.70
N LEU A 9 8.48 4.99 -7.73
CA LEU A 9 8.40 4.43 -6.38
C LEU A 9 7.24 5.10 -5.63
N LEU A 10 6.19 4.35 -5.31
CA LEU A 10 5.07 4.85 -4.51
C LEU A 10 5.34 4.71 -3.01
N PHE A 11 5.66 3.50 -2.55
CA PHE A 11 6.05 3.24 -1.16
C PHE A 11 6.78 1.91 -0.99
N TRP A 12 7.52 1.80 0.10
CA TRP A 12 8.25 0.59 0.45
C TRP A 12 7.34 -0.41 1.16
N VAL A 13 7.63 -1.69 0.92
CA VAL A 13 6.91 -2.81 1.52
C VAL A 13 7.93 -3.72 2.23
N PRO A 14 7.77 -3.96 3.55
CA PRO A 14 8.56 -4.90 4.30
C PRO A 14 8.58 -6.30 3.67
N PRO A 15 9.74 -6.99 3.59
CA PRO A 15 9.81 -8.33 3.01
C PRO A 15 8.82 -9.34 3.60
N GLY A 16 8.62 -9.33 4.92
CA GLY A 16 7.75 -10.28 5.62
C GLY A 16 6.26 -10.20 5.27
N ILE A 17 5.79 -9.07 4.71
CA ILE A 17 4.37 -8.91 4.34
C ILE A 17 4.13 -9.10 2.84
N ARG A 18 5.18 -9.32 2.03
CA ARG A 18 5.05 -9.39 0.56
C ARG A 18 4.26 -10.60 0.07
N SER A 19 4.34 -11.74 0.78
CA SER A 19 3.65 -12.97 0.42
C SER A 19 2.12 -12.87 0.59
N GLY A 20 1.67 -12.16 1.63
CA GLY A 20 0.24 -11.97 1.93
C GLY A 20 -0.37 -10.74 1.24
N LEU A 21 0.43 -9.92 0.57
CA LEU A 21 -0.04 -8.66 -0.01
C LEU A 21 -1.03 -8.90 -1.14
N CYS A 22 -2.25 -8.43 -0.94
CA CYS A 22 -3.31 -8.55 -1.92
C CYS A 22 -3.23 -7.42 -2.95
N PRO A 23 -3.33 -7.72 -4.25
CA PRO A 23 -3.50 -6.69 -5.27
C PRO A 23 -4.73 -5.82 -4.97
N LEU A 24 -4.57 -4.50 -5.12
CA LEU A 24 -5.65 -3.51 -4.91
C LEU A 24 -6.86 -3.70 -5.84
N ARG A 25 -6.74 -4.56 -6.86
CA ARG A 25 -7.76 -4.82 -7.88
C ARG A 25 -8.61 -6.06 -7.60
N ASN A 26 -8.37 -6.76 -6.49
CA ASN A 26 -9.14 -7.95 -6.14
C ASN A 26 -10.52 -7.56 -5.58
N THR A 27 -11.57 -8.14 -6.14
CA THR A 27 -12.95 -7.98 -5.63
C THR A 27 -13.20 -8.84 -4.39
N LEU A 28 -12.44 -9.93 -4.23
CA LEU A 28 -12.54 -10.88 -3.12
C LEU A 28 -11.17 -11.51 -2.88
N VAL A 29 -10.80 -11.64 -1.61
CA VAL A 29 -9.64 -12.42 -1.18
C VAL A 29 -10.17 -13.57 -0.30
N ILE A 30 -9.78 -14.80 -0.61
CA ILE A 30 -10.15 -16.00 0.16
C ILE A 30 -8.84 -16.63 0.65
N GLY A 31 -8.63 -16.61 1.97
CA GLY A 31 -7.41 -17.12 2.62
C GLY A 31 -7.19 -16.47 3.99
N ASP A 32 -6.40 -17.13 4.83
CA ASP A 32 -6.22 -16.75 6.24
C ASP A 32 -5.18 -15.63 6.45
N GLU A 33 -4.20 -15.50 5.55
CA GLU A 33 -3.07 -14.57 5.68
C GLU A 33 -3.06 -13.46 4.62
N ALA A 34 -4.21 -12.81 4.42
CA ALA A 34 -4.35 -11.69 3.49
C ALA A 34 -3.98 -10.36 4.14
N THR A 35 -2.99 -9.66 3.58
CA THR A 35 -2.68 -8.27 3.91
C THR A 35 -3.32 -7.34 2.89
N GLN A 36 -4.37 -6.65 3.31
CA GLN A 36 -5.02 -5.60 2.52
C GLN A 36 -4.42 -4.23 2.86
N LEU A 37 -4.09 -3.45 1.83
CA LEU A 37 -3.62 -2.09 1.99
C LEU A 37 -4.82 -1.15 2.18
N ASP A 38 -4.86 -0.44 3.30
CA ASP A 38 -5.75 0.72 3.46
C ASP A 38 -5.08 1.95 2.84
N LEU A 39 -5.67 2.45 1.76
CA LEU A 39 -5.19 3.63 1.04
C LEU A 39 -6.10 4.85 1.24
N THR A 40 -7.06 4.80 2.16
CA THR A 40 -8.05 5.87 2.39
C THR A 40 -7.39 7.23 2.60
N ASN A 41 -6.25 7.26 3.30
CA ASN A 41 -5.48 8.47 3.59
C ASN A 41 -4.14 8.53 2.84
N PHE A 42 -3.96 7.72 1.80
CA PHE A 42 -2.71 7.69 1.04
C PHE A 42 -2.55 8.97 0.21
N VAL A 43 -1.50 9.74 0.49
CA VAL A 43 -1.13 10.92 -0.30
C VAL A 43 0.11 10.62 -1.14
N HIS A 44 0.14 11.19 -2.35
CA HIS A 44 1.17 10.93 -3.37
C HIS A 44 1.71 12.24 -3.96
N GLY A 45 2.81 12.15 -4.71
CA GLY A 45 3.49 13.30 -5.30
C GLY A 45 4.00 14.27 -4.23
N ASP A 46 3.93 15.58 -4.51
CA ASP A 46 4.45 16.63 -3.61
C ASP A 46 3.74 16.73 -2.25
N ARG A 47 2.59 16.04 -2.12
CA ARG A 47 1.84 15.98 -0.87
C ARG A 47 2.29 14.84 0.06
N TRP A 48 3.31 14.06 -0.30
CA TRP A 48 3.81 12.93 0.51
C TRP A 48 4.12 13.31 1.97
N THR A 49 4.52 14.56 2.23
CA THR A 49 4.79 15.09 3.57
C THR A 49 3.56 15.06 4.48
N ARG A 50 2.35 15.01 3.90
CA ARG A 50 1.07 14.90 4.61
C ARG A 50 0.70 13.46 4.99
N CYS A 51 1.44 12.44 4.53
CA CYS A 51 1.26 11.05 5.01
C CYS A 51 1.47 10.94 6.53
N ARG A 52 2.13 11.93 7.14
CA ARG A 52 2.35 12.02 8.58
C ARG A 52 1.08 12.52 9.29
N GLY A 53 -0.02 11.78 9.17
CA GLY A 53 -1.31 12.09 9.80
C GLY A 53 -1.47 11.36 11.14
N ARG A 54 -1.41 12.12 12.25
CA ARG A 54 -1.88 11.83 13.62
C ARG A 54 -1.76 10.38 14.12
N LEU A 55 -0.75 10.15 14.97
CA LEU A 55 -0.88 9.16 16.05
C LEU A 55 -1.95 9.71 17.01
N ASN A 56 -3.20 9.25 16.87
CA ASN A 56 -4.22 9.36 17.92
C ASN A 56 -4.48 7.96 18.45
#